data_AF-A0A356AWV4-F1
#
_entry.id   AF-A0A356AWV4-F1
#
_cell.length_a   1.000
_cell.length_b   1.000
_cell.length_c   1.000
_cell.angle_alpha   90.00
_cell.angle_beta   90.00
_cell.angle_gamma   90.00
#
_symmetry.space_group_name_H-M   'P 1'
#
loop_
_entity.id
_entity.type
_entity.pdbx_description
1 polymer ?
#
loop_
_entity_poly.entity_id
_entity_poly.type
_entity_poly.pdbx_seq_one_letter_code
_entity_poly.pdbx_strand_id
1 'polypeptide(L)'
;MAKINQNYLKLPGSYLFSEIARRVKEYTTQNPNAQVIKLGIGDVTKPLPGKVIEELHKATDEMGKAETFRGYGPEQGYEFLIEKVIEFDYMSRGITLGTDEVFISDGSKSDTG
;
A
#
# COMPACT_ATOMS: atom_id res chain seq x y z
N MET A 1 2.70 -22.37 -30.16
CA MET A 1 3.56 -21.86 -29.06
C MET A 1 3.03 -20.51 -28.61
N ALA A 2 2.91 -20.28 -27.31
CA ALA A 2 2.59 -18.96 -26.78
C ALA A 2 3.75 -17.99 -27.09
N LYS A 3 3.44 -16.77 -27.52
CA LYS A 3 4.41 -15.69 -27.69
C LYS A 3 4.50 -14.87 -26.41
N ILE A 4 5.71 -14.55 -25.97
CA ILE A 4 5.90 -13.64 -24.83
C ILE A 4 5.51 -12.21 -25.20
N ASN A 5 5.11 -11.42 -24.21
CA ASN A 5 4.87 -9.99 -24.39
C ASN A 5 6.22 -9.26 -24.59
N GLN A 6 6.50 -8.84 -25.82
CA GLN A 6 7.78 -8.20 -26.19
C GLN A 6 8.01 -6.85 -25.49
N ASN A 7 7.00 -6.22 -24.89
CA ASN A 7 7.19 -4.98 -24.14
C ASN A 7 8.09 -5.18 -22.90
N TYR A 8 8.13 -6.37 -22.31
CA TYR A 8 9.05 -6.67 -21.21
C TYR A 8 10.53 -6.54 -21.61
N LEU A 9 10.86 -6.77 -22.88
CA LEU A 9 12.24 -6.66 -23.38
C LEU A 9 12.69 -5.19 -23.53
N LYS A 10 11.76 -4.24 -23.49
CA LYS A 10 12.05 -2.79 -23.58
C LYS A 10 12.37 -2.17 -22.21
N LEU A 11 12.08 -2.88 -21.11
CA LEU A 11 12.27 -2.34 -19.76
C LEU A 11 13.77 -2.26 -19.41
N PRO A 12 14.31 -1.09 -19.06
CA PRO A 12 15.72 -0.92 -18.74
C PRO A 12 16.03 -1.42 -17.32
N GLY A 13 16.22 -2.73 -17.17
CA GLY A 13 16.79 -3.33 -15.95
C GLY A 13 15.92 -3.27 -14.68
N SER A 14 16.45 -3.86 -13.60
CA SER A 14 15.70 -4.14 -12.36
C SER A 14 15.33 -2.89 -11.56
N TYR A 15 14.19 -2.96 -10.87
CA TYR A 15 13.72 -1.99 -9.86
C TYR A 15 14.87 -1.46 -8.98
N LEU A 16 15.03 -0.13 -8.94
CA LEU A 16 16.14 0.57 -8.28
C LEU A 16 16.44 0.03 -6.87
N PHE A 17 15.40 -0.20 -6.09
CA PHE A 17 15.53 -0.68 -4.72
C PHE A 17 15.99 -2.13 -4.62
N SER A 18 15.71 -2.98 -5.62
CA SER A 18 16.26 -4.34 -5.68
C SER A 18 17.78 -4.31 -5.85
N GLU A 19 18.31 -3.39 -6.67
CA GLU A 19 19.75 -3.25 -6.85
C GLU A 19 20.44 -2.67 -5.60
N ILE A 20 19.80 -1.69 -4.93
CA ILE A 20 20.30 -1.17 -3.65
C ILE A 20 20.36 -2.30 -2.61
N ALA A 21 19.31 -3.10 -2.47
CA ALA A 21 19.28 -4.23 -1.54
C ALA A 21 20.38 -5.25 -1.85
N ARG A 22 20.62 -5.55 -3.15
CA ARG A 22 21.69 -6.45 -3.59
C ARG A 22 23.06 -5.96 -3.15
N ARG A 23 23.38 -4.68 -3.41
CA ARG A 23 24.68 -4.08 -3.05
C ARG A 23 24.89 -4.00 -1.54
N VAL A 24 23.87 -3.61 -0.78
CA VAL A 24 23.95 -3.57 0.69
C VAL A 24 24.22 -4.96 1.26
N LYS A 25 23.56 -5.99 0.72
CA LYS A 25 23.79 -7.38 1.13
C LYS A 25 25.22 -7.82 0.84
N GLU A 26 25.71 -7.58 -0.38
CA GLU A 26 27.07 -7.92 -0.79
C GLU A 26 28.12 -7.26 0.09
N TYR A 27 27.98 -5.95 0.35
CA TYR A 27 28.87 -5.20 1.23
C TYR A 27 28.87 -5.75 2.66
N THR A 28 27.69 -6.04 3.23
CA THR A 28 27.56 -6.54 4.61
C THR A 28 28.19 -7.93 4.75
N THR A 29 28.06 -8.80 3.75
CA THR A 29 28.71 -10.11 3.74
C THR A 29 30.24 -9.99 3.69
N GLN A 30 30.77 -9.07 2.89
CA GLN A 30 32.21 -8.86 2.74
C GLN A 30 32.84 -8.12 3.95
N ASN A 31 32.03 -7.39 4.71
CA ASN A 31 32.48 -6.55 5.84
C ASN A 31 31.68 -6.88 7.11
N PRO A 32 31.88 -8.06 7.73
CA PRO A 32 31.05 -8.53 8.86
C PRO A 32 31.14 -7.65 10.11
N ASN A 33 32.20 -6.86 10.25
CA ASN A 33 32.39 -5.94 11.38
C ASN A 33 31.82 -4.52 11.11
N ALA A 34 31.36 -4.24 9.89
CA ALA A 34 30.81 -2.93 9.54
C ALA A 34 29.35 -2.82 9.98
N GLN A 35 29.04 -1.82 10.82
CA GLN A 35 27.67 -1.49 11.19
C GLN A 35 27.03 -0.58 10.12
N VAL A 36 26.40 -1.19 9.12
CA VAL A 36 25.69 -0.47 8.06
C VAL A 36 24.39 0.11 8.60
N ILE A 37 24.27 1.45 8.63
CA ILE A 37 23.02 2.16 8.91
C ILE A 37 22.25 2.33 7.59
N LYS A 38 21.08 1.69 7.48
CA LYS A 38 20.26 1.70 6.27
C LYS A 38 19.34 2.92 6.24
N LEU A 39 19.75 3.97 5.54
CA LEU A 39 18.97 5.20 5.31
C LEU A 39 18.43 5.29 3.87
N GLY A 40 18.36 4.15 3.17
CA GLY A 40 17.94 4.07 1.76
C GLY A 40 16.46 3.76 1.60
N ILE A 41 16.13 2.46 1.45
CA ILE A 41 14.74 2.01 1.39
C ILE A 41 14.11 2.23 2.77
N GLY A 42 13.13 3.12 2.84
CA GLY A 42 12.37 3.40 4.05
C GLY A 42 11.30 2.35 4.25
N ASP A 43 11.60 1.33 5.06
CA ASP A 43 10.58 0.51 5.69
C ASP A 43 10.20 1.14 7.05
N VAL A 44 8.97 0.93 7.49
CA VAL A 44 8.46 1.55 8.71
C VAL A 44 9.03 0.86 9.94
N THR A 45 9.36 1.65 10.97
CA THR A 45 9.98 1.15 12.22
C THR A 45 9.05 1.21 13.42
N LYS A 46 7.84 1.74 13.24
CA LYS A 46 6.85 1.94 14.30
C LYS A 46 5.62 1.07 14.05
N PRO A 47 4.94 0.61 15.12
CA PRO A 47 3.70 -0.14 14.98
C PRO A 47 2.58 0.75 14.45
N LEU A 48 1.51 0.11 13.94
CA LEU A 48 0.27 0.80 13.61
C LEU A 48 -0.32 1.49 14.86
N PRO A 49 -1.00 2.64 14.69
CA PRO A 49 -1.68 3.30 15.80
C PRO A 49 -2.69 2.36 16.48
N GLY A 50 -2.76 2.39 17.81
CA GLY A 50 -3.62 1.47 18.57
C GLY A 50 -5.10 1.51 18.16
N LYS A 51 -5.60 2.69 17.79
CA LYS A 51 -6.99 2.85 17.32
C LYS A 51 -7.24 2.14 15.98
N VAL A 52 -6.25 2.12 15.08
CA VAL A 52 -6.38 1.39 13.81
C VAL A 52 -6.46 -0.11 14.06
N ILE A 53 -5.62 -0.64 14.95
CA ILE A 53 -5.65 -2.06 15.32
C ILE A 53 -6.98 -2.44 15.99
N GLU A 54 -7.51 -1.60 16.88
CA GLU A 54 -8.81 -1.81 17.52
C GLU A 54 -9.94 -1.97 16.49
N GLU A 55 -10.03 -1.07 15.51
CA GLU A 55 -11.09 -1.13 14.49
C GLU A 55 -10.88 -2.27 13.49
N LEU A 56 -9.63 -2.63 13.15
CA LEU A 56 -9.33 -3.81 12.33
C LEU A 56 -9.77 -5.11 13.02
N HIS A 57 -9.59 -5.23 14.33
CA HIS A 57 -10.11 -6.37 15.09
C HIS A 57 -11.63 -6.43 15.04
N LYS A 58 -12.33 -5.31 15.27
CA LYS A 58 -13.80 -5.27 15.17
C LYS A 58 -14.31 -5.66 13.79
N ALA A 59 -13.68 -5.15 12.72
CA ALA A 59 -14.04 -5.50 11.36
C ALA A 59 -13.82 -6.99 11.07
N THR A 60 -12.75 -7.57 11.61
CA THR A 60 -12.47 -9.01 11.50
C THR A 60 -13.52 -9.84 12.25
N ASP A 61 -13.90 -9.42 13.47
CA ASP A 61 -14.94 -10.08 14.27
C ASP A 61 -16.33 -9.98 13.62
N GLU A 62 -16.64 -8.87 12.95
CA GLU A 62 -17.86 -8.70 12.14
C GLU A 62 -17.94 -9.73 11.02
N MET A 63 -16.82 -9.94 10.31
CA MET A 63 -16.73 -10.92 9.22
C MET A 63 -16.75 -12.37 9.71
N GLY A 64 -16.47 -12.62 11.00
CA GLY A 64 -16.49 -13.94 11.61
C GLY A 64 -17.89 -14.47 11.96
N LYS A 65 -18.94 -13.65 11.86
CA LYS A 65 -20.32 -14.01 12.22
C LYS A 65 -21.21 -14.06 10.99
N ALA A 66 -21.99 -15.13 10.85
CA ALA A 66 -22.84 -15.33 9.67
C ALA A 66 -23.87 -14.21 9.49
N GLU A 67 -24.34 -13.62 10.59
CA GLU A 67 -25.37 -12.58 10.60
C GLU A 67 -24.84 -11.22 10.13
N THR A 68 -23.53 -10.99 10.23
CA THR A 68 -22.89 -9.70 9.90
C THR A 68 -21.86 -9.81 8.77
N PHE A 69 -21.62 -11.00 8.24
CA PHE A 69 -20.72 -11.23 7.13
C PHE A 69 -21.11 -10.41 5.89
N ARG A 70 -20.09 -9.83 5.23
CA ARG A 70 -20.24 -9.09 3.97
C ARG A 70 -19.51 -9.83 2.86
N GLY A 71 -20.17 -9.99 1.71
CA GLY A 71 -19.58 -10.56 0.51
C GLY A 71 -18.71 -9.55 -0.24
N TYR A 72 -18.81 -9.53 -1.57
CA TYR A 72 -18.18 -8.48 -2.37
C TYR A 72 -18.60 -7.09 -1.88
N GLY A 73 -17.62 -6.25 -1.59
CA GLY A 73 -17.85 -4.84 -1.30
C GLY A 73 -18.09 -4.03 -2.58
N PRO A 74 -18.45 -2.76 -2.44
CA PRO A 74 -18.50 -1.82 -3.57
C PRO A 74 -17.10 -1.65 -4.18
N GLU A 75 -16.99 -1.76 -5.50
CA GLU A 75 -15.70 -1.71 -6.23
C GLU A 75 -14.96 -0.37 -6.04
N GLN A 76 -15.70 0.72 -5.83
CA GLN A 76 -15.14 2.05 -5.62
C GLN A 76 -14.75 2.32 -4.15
N GLY A 77 -15.09 1.41 -3.24
CA GLY A 77 -14.90 1.57 -1.80
C GLY A 77 -16.20 1.86 -1.04
N TYR A 78 -16.18 1.61 0.27
CA TYR A 78 -17.34 1.86 1.12
C TYR A 78 -17.56 3.37 1.33
N GLU A 79 -18.82 3.79 1.21
CA GLU A 79 -19.25 5.19 1.32
C GLU A 79 -18.74 5.87 2.60
N PHE A 80 -18.80 5.18 3.75
CA PHE A 80 -18.32 5.73 5.02
C PHE A 80 -16.84 6.16 4.98
N LEU A 81 -16.00 5.48 4.18
CA LEU A 81 -14.59 5.82 4.07
C LEU A 81 -14.40 6.97 3.07
N ILE A 82 -15.12 6.92 1.95
CA ILE A 82 -15.10 7.97 0.92
C ILE A 82 -15.49 9.32 1.52
N GLU A 83 -16.60 9.38 2.26
CA GLU A 83 -17.06 10.60 2.93
C GLU A 83 -15.99 11.17 3.88
N LYS A 84 -15.30 10.29 4.62
CA LYS A 84 -14.25 10.69 5.57
C LYS A 84 -13.00 11.20 4.86
N VAL A 85 -12.62 10.60 3.74
CA VAL A 85 -11.53 11.10 2.88
C VAL A 85 -11.89 12.50 2.37
N ILE A 86 -13.11 12.69 1.84
CA ILE A 86 -13.58 13.99 1.34
C ILE A 86 -13.57 15.04 2.45
N GLU A 87 -14.14 14.73 3.62
CA GLU A 87 -14.23 15.62 4.77
C GLU A 87 -12.85 16.07 5.27
N PHE A 88 -11.94 15.12 5.53
CA PHE A 88 -10.69 15.40 6.22
C PHE A 88 -9.55 15.80 5.28
N ASP A 89 -9.49 15.28 4.06
CA ASP A 89 -8.36 15.52 3.16
C ASP A 89 -8.61 16.64 2.14
N TYR A 90 -9.88 16.84 1.72
CA TYR A 90 -10.24 17.77 0.65
C TYR A 90 -11.04 18.98 1.13
N MET A 91 -12.16 18.78 1.84
CA MET A 91 -13.01 19.87 2.34
C MET A 91 -12.25 20.77 3.33
N SER A 92 -11.40 20.17 4.17
CA SER A 92 -10.50 20.90 5.08
C SER A 92 -9.55 21.87 4.35
N ARG A 93 -9.34 21.67 3.04
CA ARG A 93 -8.52 22.50 2.15
C ARG A 93 -9.36 23.38 1.21
N GLY A 94 -10.67 23.43 1.39
CA GLY A 94 -11.59 24.19 0.54
C GLY A 94 -11.86 23.55 -0.82
N ILE A 95 -11.60 22.25 -0.98
CA ILE A 95 -11.87 21.49 -2.21
C ILE A 95 -13.19 20.72 -2.03
N THR A 96 -14.12 20.92 -2.96
CA THR A 96 -15.39 20.19 -3.01
C THR A 96 -15.26 19.02 -3.98
N LEU A 97 -15.59 17.82 -3.52
CA LEU A 97 -15.67 16.61 -4.34
C LEU A 97 -17.00 15.89 -4.11
N GLY A 98 -17.50 15.24 -5.16
CA GLY A 98 -18.54 14.22 -5.09
C GLY A 98 -18.00 12.87 -4.59
N THR A 99 -18.87 12.03 -4.06
CA THR A 99 -18.50 10.67 -3.62
C THR A 99 -18.10 9.77 -4.78
N ASP A 100 -18.52 10.09 -6.01
CA ASP A 100 -18.18 9.41 -7.26
C ASP A 100 -16.82 9.84 -7.86
N GLU A 101 -16.14 10.79 -7.22
CA GLU A 101 -14.80 11.26 -7.61
C GLU A 101 -13.66 10.60 -6.80
N VAL A 102 -13.99 9.79 -5.78
CA VAL A 102 -13.03 9.13 -4.89
C VAL A 102 -13.15 7.62 -5.01
N PHE A 103 -12.02 6.97 -5.29
CA PHE A 103 -11.92 5.52 -5.48
C PHE A 103 -10.90 4.96 -4.49
N ILE A 104 -11.33 4.03 -3.63
CA ILE A 104 -10.46 3.40 -2.63
C ILE A 104 -9.76 2.19 -3.28
N SER A 105 -8.43 2.20 -3.27
CA SER A 105 -7.58 1.12 -3.80
C SER A 105 -6.74 0.44 -2.72
N ASP A 106 -5.97 -0.58 -3.11
CA ASP A 106 -5.01 -1.28 -2.24
C ASP A 106 -3.65 -0.55 -2.14
N GLY A 107 -3.47 0.52 -2.91
CA GLY A 107 -2.30 1.39 -2.83
C GLY A 107 -1.97 2.09 -4.14
N SER A 108 -1.33 3.26 -4.02
CA SER A 108 -1.01 4.14 -5.15
C SER A 108 -0.28 3.46 -6.31
N LYS A 109 0.61 2.49 -6.03
CA LYS A 109 1.35 1.78 -7.08
C LYS A 109 0.43 0.99 -8.01
N SER A 110 -0.61 0.34 -7.49
CA SER A 110 -1.59 -0.38 -8.30
C SER A 110 -2.34 0.57 -9.23
N ASP A 111 -2.63 1.78 -8.76
CA ASP A 111 -3.36 2.80 -9.52
C ASP A 111 -2.50 3.47 -10.60
N THR A 112 -1.22 3.72 -10.30
CA THR A 112 -0.34 4.52 -11.18
C THR A 112 0.58 3.71 -12.08
N GLY A 113 0.77 2.42 -11.82
CA GLY A 113 1.69 1.53 -12.55
C GLY A 113 3.12 1.51 -12.01
#